data_AF-A0AB36SAX2-F1
#
_entry.id   AF-A0AB36SAX2-F1
#
_cell.length_a   1.000
_cell.length_b   1.000
_cell.length_c   1.000
_cell.angle_alpha   90.00
_cell.angle_beta   90.00
_cell.angle_gamma   90.00
#
_symmetry.space_group_name_H-M   'P 1'
#
loop_
_entity.id
_entity.type
_entity.pdbx_description
1 polymer ?
#
loop_
_entity_poly.entity_id
_entity_poly.type
_entity_poly.pdbx_seq_one_letter_code
_entity_poly.pdbx_strand_id
1 'polypeptide(L)'
;MYISKIILINFKSFEDENVINFTKGINFLVGNNNSGKTTIFKAVEFLRNGKYEDSLITSGKEDCNCSVEITFSGNDIPEIVNEEAIKKYQNYVFQENDTHNLRIRRSTENIKTVYTWNNDDQKFENPTGVGTTISALFDAQFVYADIKHEDYQDFGKTKVVGKLINAITTDFQKSESYQKFCEAHEETFGKESELFSILNSTSKKIQKVMTEQYGKTEVEFKFGLLEMENFFKKGSILLTDNEVTTEVSNKGTGMQRALAMGIIQVYSEITNAENSKQLFFFIDEPETFLHPVAQDKLIEAFEKISKNSQVFITTHSPYLLKKYNSSNHFIKIFSSTGDKVTHGNTMSLFPFSPTWGEINYFAFGVCSVEFHNELFGYLQEEFNRAQLEKLLQDDIPENQLRKKITQLTNENAFDEYLNRKGFEKNNKYIRTQSNGATCEQMKTLPMFIRNIIHHPENTYNCYSNEQLVHSTKKMVKLLETKFIQ
;
A
#
# COMPACT_ATOMS: atom_id res chain seq x y z
N MET A 1 6.32 14.78 6.20
CA MET A 1 6.50 14.75 4.74
C MET A 1 5.84 13.47 4.23
N TYR A 2 5.21 13.45 3.06
CA TYR A 2 4.64 12.22 2.49
C TYR A 2 4.82 12.19 0.97
N ILE A 3 4.82 11.00 0.36
CA ILE A 3 4.80 10.84 -1.09
C ILE A 3 3.39 11.19 -1.57
N SER A 4 3.24 12.30 -2.28
CA SER A 4 1.95 12.73 -2.83
C SER A 4 1.74 12.30 -4.26
N LYS A 5 2.84 12.09 -5.01
CA LYS A 5 2.79 11.77 -6.44
C LYS A 5 3.97 10.91 -6.85
N ILE A 6 3.72 9.92 -7.69
CA ILE A 6 4.72 9.15 -8.43
C ILE A 6 4.43 9.26 -9.92
N ILE A 7 5.46 9.53 -10.71
CA ILE A 7 5.41 9.53 -12.17
C ILE A 7 6.32 8.41 -12.67
N LEU A 8 5.76 7.50 -13.46
CA LEU A 8 6.50 6.39 -14.07
C LEU A 8 6.52 6.61 -15.58
N ILE A 9 7.72 6.49 -16.18
CA ILE A 9 7.91 6.59 -17.63
C ILE A 9 8.61 5.31 -18.09
N ASN A 10 7.93 4.50 -18.92
CA ASN A 10 8.44 3.22 -19.46
C ASN A 10 9.05 2.29 -18.40
N PHE A 11 8.40 2.19 -17.24
CA PHE A 11 8.88 1.45 -16.07
C PHE A 11 8.05 0.19 -15.84
N LYS A 12 8.65 -0.98 -16.06
CA LYS A 12 8.03 -2.31 -16.00
C LYS A 12 6.75 -2.40 -16.84
N SER A 13 5.58 -2.43 -16.21
CA SER A 13 4.27 -2.57 -16.87
C SER A 13 3.63 -1.23 -17.23
N PHE A 14 4.27 -0.11 -16.92
CA PHE A 14 3.77 1.23 -17.22
C PHE A 14 4.45 1.78 -18.47
N GLU A 15 3.72 1.76 -19.59
CA GLU A 15 4.12 2.39 -20.85
C GLU A 15 3.86 3.90 -20.84
N ASP A 16 4.79 4.68 -21.41
CA ASP A 16 4.69 6.13 -21.48
C ASP A 16 4.52 6.77 -20.09
N GLU A 17 4.09 8.04 -20.03
CA GLU A 17 3.95 8.76 -18.75
C GLU A 17 2.69 8.34 -17.97
N ASN A 18 2.91 7.83 -16.76
CA ASN A 18 1.84 7.42 -15.84
C ASN A 18 1.93 8.20 -14.54
N VAL A 19 0.89 8.98 -14.25
CA VAL A 19 0.82 9.85 -13.06
C VAL A 19 -0.09 9.25 -12.00
N ILE A 20 0.45 8.97 -10.81
CA ILE A 20 -0.26 8.34 -9.71
C ILE A 20 -0.16 9.22 -8.46
N ASN A 21 -1.31 9.64 -7.94
CA ASN A 21 -1.40 10.47 -6.72
C ASN A 21 -1.74 9.61 -5.49
N PHE A 22 -1.29 10.08 -4.33
CA PHE A 22 -1.43 9.42 -3.03
C PHE A 22 -1.75 10.43 -1.94
N THR A 23 -2.26 9.94 -0.80
CA THR A 23 -2.58 10.76 0.37
C THR A 23 -1.69 10.39 1.55
N LYS A 24 -1.72 11.21 2.60
CA LYS A 24 -1.24 10.78 3.93
C LYS A 24 -2.04 9.56 4.42
N GLY A 25 -1.52 8.88 5.44
CA GLY A 25 -2.16 7.70 6.02
C GLY A 25 -1.89 6.43 5.23
N ILE A 26 -2.93 5.65 4.96
CA ILE A 26 -2.84 4.33 4.31
C ILE A 26 -3.32 4.43 2.86
N ASN A 27 -2.48 3.99 1.93
CA ASN A 27 -2.75 3.94 0.50
C ASN A 27 -2.86 2.47 0.05
N PHE A 28 -4.08 2.02 -0.20
CA PHE A 28 -4.38 0.69 -0.75
C PHE A 28 -4.23 0.71 -2.27
N LEU A 29 -3.37 -0.15 -2.79
CA LEU A 29 -3.23 -0.45 -4.22
C LEU A 29 -3.98 -1.76 -4.47
N VAL A 30 -5.06 -1.69 -5.23
CA VAL A 30 -5.99 -2.83 -5.43
C VAL A 30 -6.17 -3.09 -6.91
N GLY A 31 -6.47 -4.32 -7.31
CA GLY A 31 -6.62 -4.67 -8.72
C GLY A 31 -6.18 -6.09 -9.03
N ASN A 32 -6.35 -6.54 -10.27
CA ASN A 32 -6.02 -7.91 -10.70
C ASN A 32 -4.53 -8.25 -10.62
N ASN A 33 -4.19 -9.55 -10.64
CA ASN A 33 -2.78 -9.97 -10.71
C ASN A 33 -2.14 -9.35 -11.96
N ASN A 34 -0.86 -9.02 -11.85
CA ASN A 34 -0.08 -8.42 -12.94
C ASN A 34 -0.55 -7.01 -13.36
N SER A 35 -1.38 -6.32 -12.56
CA SER A 35 -1.83 -4.95 -12.82
C SER A 35 -0.81 -3.86 -12.43
N GLY A 36 0.43 -4.22 -12.12
CA GLY A 36 1.49 -3.25 -11.79
C GLY A 36 1.52 -2.71 -10.35
N LYS A 37 0.73 -3.24 -9.40
CA LYS A 37 0.71 -2.77 -7.99
C LYS A 37 2.10 -2.78 -7.33
N THR A 38 2.77 -3.93 -7.34
CA THR A 38 4.12 -4.12 -6.76
C THR A 38 5.20 -3.34 -7.54
N THR A 39 4.91 -2.92 -8.77
CA THR A 39 5.82 -2.04 -9.54
C THR A 39 5.98 -0.69 -8.86
N ILE A 40 4.95 -0.18 -8.16
CA ILE A 40 5.05 1.06 -7.38
C ILE A 40 6.13 0.93 -6.31
N PHE A 41 6.20 -0.23 -5.64
CA PHE A 41 7.19 -0.48 -4.59
C PHE A 41 8.59 -0.53 -5.19
N LYS A 42 8.73 -1.21 -6.33
CA LYS A 42 9.97 -1.30 -7.09
C LYS A 42 10.44 0.05 -7.63
N ALA A 43 9.53 0.96 -7.98
CA ALA A 43 9.87 2.30 -8.41
C ALA A 43 10.51 3.12 -7.28
N VAL A 44 9.94 3.07 -6.07
CA VAL A 44 10.51 3.72 -4.89
C VAL A 44 11.87 3.09 -4.52
N GLU A 45 11.98 1.77 -4.59
CA GLU A 45 13.24 1.04 -4.35
C GLU A 45 14.32 1.44 -5.36
N PHE A 46 13.99 1.51 -6.66
CA PHE A 46 14.89 1.94 -7.72
C PHE A 46 15.39 3.36 -7.51
N LEU A 47 14.48 4.30 -7.26
CA LEU A 47 14.82 5.70 -7.03
C LEU A 47 15.65 5.91 -5.75
N ARG A 48 15.49 5.06 -4.74
CA ARG A 48 16.31 5.11 -3.52
C ARG A 48 17.70 4.48 -3.73
N ASN A 49 17.75 3.21 -4.14
CA ASN A 49 18.96 2.40 -4.07
C ASN A 49 19.77 2.35 -5.36
N GLY A 50 19.15 2.63 -6.51
CA GLY A 50 19.83 2.68 -7.81
C GLY A 50 20.28 1.30 -8.26
N LYS A 51 19.66 0.25 -7.71
CA LYS A 51 19.82 -1.10 -8.22
C LYS A 51 19.09 -1.18 -9.55
N TYR A 52 19.84 -1.47 -10.61
CA TYR A 52 19.30 -1.65 -11.94
C TYR A 52 19.28 -3.14 -12.30
N GLU A 53 18.16 -3.56 -12.87
CA GLU A 53 17.96 -4.86 -13.47
C GLU A 53 17.29 -4.61 -14.83
N ASP A 54 17.64 -5.37 -15.87
CA ASP A 54 17.03 -5.19 -17.20
C ASP A 54 15.51 -5.38 -17.17
N SER A 55 15.00 -6.11 -16.16
CA SER A 55 13.58 -6.30 -15.88
C SER A 55 12.83 -5.01 -15.46
N LEU A 56 13.52 -3.90 -15.26
CA LEU A 56 12.93 -2.61 -14.91
C LEU A 56 12.39 -1.84 -16.12
N ILE A 57 12.93 -2.08 -17.32
CA ILE A 57 12.47 -1.42 -18.55
C ILE A 57 11.22 -2.12 -19.07
N THR A 58 10.25 -1.34 -19.54
CA THR A 58 9.06 -1.90 -20.21
C THR A 58 9.46 -2.67 -21.47
N SER A 59 8.95 -3.90 -21.62
CA SER A 59 9.24 -4.72 -22.80
C SER A 59 8.79 -4.02 -24.07
N GLY A 60 9.65 -4.00 -25.10
CA GLY A 60 9.42 -3.26 -26.34
C GLY A 60 9.79 -1.77 -26.28
N LYS A 61 10.31 -1.29 -25.15
CA LYS A 61 10.81 0.08 -24.94
C LYS A 61 12.30 0.07 -24.57
N GLU A 62 13.06 -0.93 -25.00
CA GLU A 62 14.48 -1.12 -24.66
C GLU A 62 15.36 0.06 -25.12
N ASP A 63 14.97 0.72 -26.21
CA ASP A 63 15.65 1.91 -26.74
C ASP A 63 15.16 3.25 -26.14
N CYS A 64 14.17 3.22 -25.23
CA CYS A 64 13.58 4.41 -24.62
C CYS A 64 14.14 4.67 -23.22
N ASN A 65 14.23 5.95 -22.83
CA ASN A 65 14.58 6.30 -21.45
C ASN A 65 13.45 5.86 -20.50
N CYS A 66 13.86 5.26 -19.38
CA CYS A 66 12.98 4.80 -18.31
C CYS A 66 13.28 5.64 -17.06
N SER A 67 12.26 6.19 -16.42
CA SER A 67 12.46 7.05 -15.25
C SER A 67 11.33 6.96 -14.23
N VAL A 68 11.71 7.19 -12.98
CA VAL A 68 10.80 7.32 -11.84
C VAL A 68 10.97 8.71 -11.27
N GLU A 69 9.86 9.43 -11.12
CA GLU A 69 9.79 10.69 -10.39
C GLU A 69 8.91 10.54 -9.16
N ILE A 70 9.35 11.11 -8.03
CA ILE A 70 8.57 11.17 -6.80
C ILE A 70 8.46 12.64 -6.38
N THR A 71 7.23 13.08 -6.09
CA THR A 71 6.98 14.34 -5.41
C THR A 71 6.63 14.04 -3.96
N PHE A 72 7.42 14.59 -3.06
CA PHE A 72 7.10 14.67 -1.64
C PHE A 72 6.37 15.98 -1.37
N SER A 73 5.37 15.93 -0.51
CA SER A 73 4.62 17.10 -0.04
C SER A 73 4.56 17.12 1.48
N GLY A 74 4.54 18.31 2.08
CA GLY A 74 4.38 18.47 3.52
C GLY A 74 5.02 19.75 4.05
N ASN A 75 4.39 20.38 5.03
CA ASN A 75 4.85 21.64 5.61
C ASN A 75 6.12 21.51 6.46
N ASP A 76 6.48 20.29 6.80
CA ASP A 76 7.70 19.92 7.53
C ASP A 76 8.91 19.69 6.61
N ILE A 77 8.72 19.69 5.28
CA ILE A 77 9.83 19.55 4.32
C ILE A 77 10.94 20.59 4.54
N PRO A 78 10.65 21.91 4.72
CA PRO A 78 11.70 22.89 4.98
C PRO A 78 12.54 22.59 6.23
N GLU A 79 11.94 22.02 7.27
CA GLU A 79 12.64 21.63 8.50
C GLU A 79 13.52 20.40 8.27
N ILE A 80 12.97 19.38 7.59
CA ILE A 80 13.70 18.14 7.26
C ILE A 80 14.94 18.45 6.43
N VAL A 81 14.80 19.25 5.37
CA VAL A 81 15.93 19.54 4.47
C VAL A 81 16.98 20.46 5.11
N ASN A 82 16.77 21.02 6.30
CA ASN A 82 17.79 21.83 6.98
C ASN A 82 18.93 21.02 7.61
N GLU A 83 18.81 19.69 7.70
CA GLU A 83 19.89 18.82 8.18
C GLU A 83 21.14 18.88 7.28
N GLU A 84 22.35 18.87 7.87
CA GLU A 84 23.61 19.05 7.13
C GLU A 84 23.77 18.11 5.92
N ALA A 85 23.33 16.86 6.06
CA ALA A 85 23.44 15.86 5.00
C ALA A 85 22.58 16.18 3.77
N ILE A 86 21.47 16.89 3.96
CA ILE A 86 20.44 17.13 2.94
C ILE A 86 20.12 18.61 2.69
N LYS A 87 20.87 19.53 3.32
CA LYS A 87 20.78 20.99 3.15
C LYS A 87 20.78 21.49 1.71
N LYS A 88 21.42 20.74 0.82
CA LYS A 88 21.46 21.06 -0.62
C LYS A 88 20.08 21.05 -1.29
N TYR A 89 19.10 20.33 -0.74
CA TYR A 89 17.73 20.31 -1.27
C TYR A 89 16.92 21.54 -0.91
N GLN A 90 17.36 22.37 0.06
CA GLN A 90 16.64 23.55 0.52
C GLN A 90 16.27 24.51 -0.62
N ASN A 91 17.20 24.73 -1.56
CA ASN A 91 16.99 25.60 -2.72
C ASN A 91 16.03 25.04 -3.78
N TYR A 92 15.61 23.78 -3.64
CA TYR A 92 14.74 23.07 -4.58
C TYR A 92 13.34 22.82 -4.00
N VAL A 93 13.11 23.23 -2.76
CA VAL A 93 11.77 23.18 -2.16
C VAL A 93 10.93 24.28 -2.79
N PHE A 94 9.77 23.92 -3.31
CA PHE A 94 8.83 24.85 -3.92
C PHE A 94 7.45 24.74 -3.29
N GLN A 95 6.66 25.81 -3.36
CA GLN A 95 5.31 25.84 -2.79
C GLN A 95 4.26 25.73 -3.90
N GLU A 96 3.28 24.84 -3.71
CA GLU A 96 2.13 24.66 -4.60
C GLU A 96 0.90 24.40 -3.73
N ASN A 97 -0.20 25.16 -3.94
CA ASN A 97 -1.43 25.07 -3.14
C ASN A 97 -1.17 25.10 -1.61
N ASP A 98 -0.43 26.11 -1.14
CA ASP A 98 -0.03 26.31 0.26
C ASP A 98 0.73 25.15 0.92
N THR A 99 1.21 24.19 0.12
CA THR A 99 1.99 23.04 0.59
C THR A 99 3.40 23.11 0.03
N HIS A 100 4.39 22.79 0.86
CA HIS A 100 5.77 22.67 0.39
C HIS A 100 5.97 21.32 -0.31
N ASN A 101 6.75 21.33 -1.38
CA ASN A 101 7.00 20.19 -2.24
C ASN A 101 8.48 20.05 -2.55
N LEU A 102 8.92 18.80 -2.72
CA LEU A 102 10.23 18.45 -3.21
C LEU A 102 10.06 17.33 -4.24
N ARG A 103 10.47 17.57 -5.48
CA ARG A 103 10.38 16.58 -6.56
C ARG A 103 11.76 16.09 -6.95
N ILE A 104 11.88 14.77 -7.09
CA ILE A 104 13.12 14.08 -7.40
C ILE A 104 12.89 13.04 -8.49
N ARG A 105 13.95 12.72 -9.23
CA ARG A 105 13.92 11.79 -10.36
C ARG A 105 15.17 10.94 -10.43
N ARG A 106 15.01 9.68 -10.84
CA ARG A 106 16.10 8.81 -11.31
C ARG A 106 15.70 8.16 -12.63
N SER A 107 16.66 8.02 -13.54
CA SER A 107 16.46 7.38 -14.84
C SER A 107 17.50 6.31 -15.13
N THR A 108 17.22 5.45 -16.11
CA THR A 108 18.15 4.42 -16.59
C THR A 108 19.33 4.98 -17.37
N GLU A 109 19.19 6.18 -17.96
CA GLU A 109 20.31 6.92 -18.55
C GLU A 109 21.45 7.18 -17.55
N ASN A 110 21.12 7.51 -16.29
CA ASN A 110 22.12 7.71 -15.24
C ASN A 110 21.60 7.21 -13.88
N ILE A 111 21.70 5.89 -13.71
CA ILE A 111 21.21 5.15 -12.54
C ILE A 111 21.85 5.61 -11.22
N LYS A 112 23.09 6.09 -11.26
CA LYS A 112 23.84 6.49 -10.05
C LYS A 112 23.42 7.87 -9.54
N THR A 113 22.80 8.68 -10.40
CA THR A 113 22.42 10.05 -10.09
C THR A 113 20.96 10.14 -9.69
N VAL A 114 20.66 11.06 -8.77
CA VAL A 114 19.31 11.53 -8.47
C VAL A 114 19.27 12.99 -8.87
N TYR A 115 18.26 13.34 -9.64
CA TYR A 115 18.00 14.72 -10.01
C TYR A 115 16.89 15.30 -9.13
N THR A 116 16.95 16.60 -8.89
CA THR A 116 15.94 17.37 -8.16
C THR A 116 15.34 18.40 -9.09
N TRP A 117 14.03 18.59 -9.00
CA TRP A 117 13.31 19.60 -9.77
C TRP A 117 13.65 21.00 -9.25
N ASN A 118 14.15 21.86 -10.14
CA ASN A 118 14.28 23.29 -9.89
C ASN A 118 13.03 23.99 -10.45
N ASN A 119 12.24 24.59 -9.57
CA ASN A 119 10.98 25.22 -9.97
C ASN A 119 11.18 26.57 -10.67
N ASP A 120 12.30 27.26 -10.44
CA ASP A 120 12.58 28.54 -11.10
C ASP A 120 13.01 28.33 -12.55
N ASP A 121 13.89 27.35 -12.77
CA ASP A 121 14.45 27.03 -14.08
C ASP A 121 13.63 25.99 -14.88
N GLN A 122 12.58 25.42 -14.27
CA GLN A 122 11.71 24.40 -14.87
C GLN A 122 12.49 23.20 -15.44
N LYS A 123 13.51 22.74 -14.71
CA LYS A 123 14.39 21.64 -15.15
C LYS A 123 14.88 20.80 -13.98
N PHE A 124 15.35 19.60 -14.31
CA PHE A 124 15.99 18.70 -13.34
C PHE A 124 17.49 18.98 -13.24
N GLU A 125 17.98 19.18 -12.02
CA GLU A 125 19.40 19.44 -11.72
C GLU A 125 19.95 18.41 -10.74
N ASN A 126 21.28 18.27 -10.64
CA ASN A 126 21.93 17.37 -9.69
C ASN A 126 22.70 18.16 -8.62
N PRO A 127 22.02 18.62 -7.55
CA PRO A 127 22.69 19.36 -6.48
C PRO A 127 23.63 18.49 -5.62
N THR A 128 23.40 17.18 -5.55
CA THR A 128 24.06 16.29 -4.58
C THR A 128 25.24 15.51 -5.14
N GLY A 129 25.39 15.46 -6.47
CA GLY A 129 26.44 14.71 -7.17
C GLY A 129 26.13 13.21 -7.26
N VAL A 130 26.07 12.53 -6.10
CA VAL A 130 25.89 11.08 -5.98
C VAL A 130 24.53 10.75 -5.34
N GLY A 131 23.88 9.67 -5.79
CA GLY A 131 22.57 9.24 -5.30
C GLY A 131 22.48 8.79 -3.84
N THR A 132 23.56 8.79 -3.05
CA THR A 132 23.54 8.38 -1.63
C THR A 132 22.80 9.37 -0.72
N THR A 133 22.64 10.62 -1.14
CA THR A 133 21.95 11.66 -0.36
C THR A 133 20.44 11.40 -0.21
N ILE A 134 19.84 10.61 -1.11
CA ILE A 134 18.40 10.32 -1.02
C ILE A 134 18.04 9.42 0.17
N SER A 135 18.93 8.51 0.56
CA SER A 135 18.76 7.67 1.75
C SER A 135 18.88 8.45 3.06
N ALA A 136 19.30 9.71 3.00
CA ALA A 136 19.24 10.63 4.12
C ALA A 136 17.88 11.32 4.24
N LEU A 137 17.16 11.53 3.12
CA LEU A 137 15.87 12.23 3.08
C LEU A 137 14.73 11.41 3.72
N PHE A 138 14.66 10.11 3.42
CA PHE A 138 13.63 9.23 3.96
C PHE A 138 14.15 7.79 4.12
N ASP A 139 13.49 7.04 5.00
CA ASP A 139 13.63 5.60 5.06
C ASP A 139 12.37 4.92 4.51
N ALA A 140 12.56 3.74 3.92
CA ALA A 140 11.49 2.93 3.37
C ALA A 140 11.70 1.47 3.77
N GLN A 141 10.63 0.82 4.23
CA GLN A 141 10.59 -0.59 4.57
C GLN A 141 9.70 -1.31 3.59
N PHE A 142 10.22 -2.39 3.00
CA PHE A 142 9.52 -3.20 2.04
C PHE A 142 9.26 -4.59 2.65
N VAL A 143 8.01 -5.02 2.57
CA VAL A 143 7.49 -6.29 3.10
C VAL A 143 6.80 -6.98 1.92
N TYR A 144 7.56 -7.66 1.06
CA TYR A 144 7.02 -8.36 -0.10
C TYR A 144 6.32 -9.68 0.26
N ALA A 145 5.34 -10.08 -0.55
CA ALA A 145 4.53 -11.28 -0.32
C ALA A 145 5.34 -12.58 -0.45
N ASP A 146 6.39 -12.54 -1.29
CA ASP A 146 7.32 -13.61 -1.63
C ASP A 146 8.55 -13.65 -0.71
N ILE A 147 8.61 -12.79 0.32
CA ILE A 147 9.73 -12.78 1.25
C ILE A 147 9.98 -14.21 1.76
N LYS A 148 11.17 -14.71 1.45
CA LYS A 148 11.70 -15.94 2.04
C LYS A 148 11.70 -15.73 3.56
N HIS A 149 11.16 -16.70 4.29
CA HIS A 149 10.97 -16.68 5.75
C HIS A 149 12.20 -16.24 6.57
N GLU A 150 13.38 -16.25 5.95
CA GLU A 150 14.69 -15.81 6.45
C GLU A 150 14.81 -14.28 6.65
N ASP A 151 14.15 -13.42 5.85
CA ASP A 151 14.38 -11.96 5.94
C ASP A 151 13.82 -11.32 7.22
N TYR A 152 12.82 -11.93 7.86
CA TYR A 152 12.28 -11.50 9.16
C TYR A 152 13.06 -12.07 10.35
N GLN A 153 14.13 -12.81 10.09
CA GLN A 153 15.03 -13.37 11.10
C GLN A 153 16.44 -12.80 10.94
N ASP A 154 16.76 -12.26 9.76
CA ASP A 154 18.01 -11.58 9.51
C ASP A 154 18.08 -10.27 10.30
N PHE A 155 18.98 -10.25 11.28
CA PHE A 155 19.27 -9.07 12.10
C PHE A 155 20.24 -8.11 11.39
N GLY A 156 20.49 -8.30 10.09
CA GLY A 156 21.26 -7.38 9.27
C GLY A 156 20.69 -5.96 9.34
N LYS A 157 21.57 -4.96 9.43
CA LYS A 157 21.23 -3.53 9.61
C LYS A 157 20.19 -2.97 8.65
N THR A 158 20.07 -3.55 7.46
CA THR A 158 19.11 -3.09 6.44
C THR A 158 17.72 -3.71 6.60
N LYS A 159 17.59 -4.79 7.37
CA LYS A 159 16.35 -5.55 7.59
C LYS A 159 15.57 -4.95 8.76
N VAL A 160 14.25 -5.16 8.79
CA VAL A 160 13.37 -4.56 9.80
C VAL A 160 13.78 -4.96 11.22
N VAL A 161 14.07 -6.25 11.45
CA VAL A 161 14.51 -6.74 12.77
C VAL A 161 15.87 -6.16 13.16
N GLY A 162 16.83 -6.16 12.23
CA GLY A 162 18.14 -5.56 12.49
C GLY A 162 18.06 -4.07 12.80
N LYS A 163 17.19 -3.32 12.11
CA LYS A 163 16.93 -1.90 12.42
C LYS A 163 16.31 -1.72 13.80
N LEU A 164 15.34 -2.54 14.16
CA LEU A 164 14.72 -2.52 15.49
C LEU A 164 15.75 -2.80 16.58
N ILE A 165 16.51 -3.88 16.44
CA ILE A 165 17.55 -4.28 17.41
C ILE A 165 18.60 -3.17 17.53
N ASN A 166 19.07 -2.62 16.40
CA ASN A 166 20.03 -1.53 16.44
C ASN A 166 19.47 -0.30 17.17
N ALA A 167 18.22 0.09 16.89
CA ALA A 167 17.57 1.22 17.57
C ALA A 167 17.56 1.03 19.10
N ILE A 168 17.15 -0.14 19.59
CA ILE A 168 17.05 -0.42 21.04
C ILE A 168 18.37 -0.74 21.72
N THR A 169 19.41 -1.08 20.96
CA THR A 169 20.74 -1.43 21.50
C THR A 169 21.76 -0.31 21.40
N THR A 170 21.39 0.87 20.89
CA THR A 170 22.29 2.03 20.81
C THR A 170 22.92 2.37 22.17
N ASP A 171 22.15 2.28 23.25
CA ASP A 171 22.65 2.52 24.61
C ASP A 171 23.43 1.35 25.22
N PHE A 172 23.26 0.13 24.70
CA PHE A 172 24.05 -1.02 25.15
C PHE A 172 25.55 -0.81 24.89
N GLN A 173 25.90 -0.11 23.81
CA GLN A 173 27.30 0.23 23.50
C GLN A 173 27.93 1.19 24.54
N LYS A 174 27.12 1.86 25.36
CA LYS A 174 27.60 2.72 26.46
C LYS A 174 27.69 1.96 27.79
N SER A 175 27.25 0.70 27.84
CA SER A 175 27.23 -0.09 29.06
C SER A 175 28.63 -0.52 29.51
N GLU A 176 28.80 -0.68 30.83
CA GLU A 176 30.04 -1.19 31.42
C GLU A 176 30.40 -2.60 30.88
N SER A 177 29.39 -3.44 30.64
CA SER A 177 29.59 -4.77 30.07
C SER A 177 30.19 -4.72 28.67
N TYR A 178 29.75 -3.77 27.83
CA TYR A 178 30.31 -3.60 26.49
C TYR A 178 31.74 -3.03 26.53
N GLN A 179 32.03 -2.12 27.46
CA GLN A 179 33.38 -1.62 27.67
C GLN A 179 34.34 -2.73 28.07
N LYS A 180 33.96 -3.60 29.02
CA LYS A 180 34.73 -4.79 29.40
C LYS A 180 34.97 -5.73 28.22
N PHE A 181 33.99 -5.89 27.34
CA PHE A 181 34.16 -6.66 26.11
C PHE A 181 35.20 -6.04 25.17
N CYS A 182 35.19 -4.71 25.00
CA CYS A 182 36.18 -4.00 24.20
C CYS A 182 37.60 -4.13 24.76
N GLU A 183 37.74 -4.06 26.08
CA GLU A 183 39.03 -4.26 26.78
C GLU A 183 39.56 -5.67 26.55
N ALA A 184 38.73 -6.71 26.74
CA ALA A 184 39.11 -8.09 26.49
C ALA A 184 39.48 -8.36 25.02
N HIS A 185 38.81 -7.68 24.09
CA HIS A 185 39.18 -7.73 22.68
C HIS A 185 40.57 -7.13 22.43
N GLU A 186 40.86 -5.96 22.98
CA GLU A 186 42.19 -5.32 22.83
C GLU A 186 43.29 -6.17 23.47
N GLU A 187 43.04 -6.79 24.62
CA GLU A 187 43.98 -7.72 25.25
C GLU A 187 44.30 -8.93 24.34
N THR A 188 43.28 -9.46 23.65
CA THR A 188 43.41 -10.68 22.83
C THR A 188 43.95 -10.41 21.41
N PHE A 189 43.60 -9.27 20.81
CA PHE A 189 43.83 -8.96 19.40
C PHE A 189 44.61 -7.66 19.14
N GLY A 190 44.87 -6.87 20.18
CA GLY A 190 45.62 -5.62 20.10
C GLY A 190 47.11 -5.82 19.84
N LYS A 191 47.85 -4.71 19.76
CA LYS A 191 49.27 -4.72 19.38
C LYS A 191 50.19 -5.44 20.37
N GLU A 192 49.74 -5.58 21.62
CA GLU A 192 50.49 -6.26 22.67
C GLU A 192 50.03 -7.70 22.88
N SER A 193 49.13 -8.21 22.04
CA SER A 193 48.55 -9.53 22.24
C SER A 193 49.46 -10.69 21.82
N GLU A 194 49.16 -11.87 22.35
CA GLU A 194 49.83 -13.11 21.96
C GLU A 194 49.70 -13.38 20.46
N LEU A 195 48.52 -13.12 19.89
CA LEU A 195 48.29 -13.26 18.44
C LEU A 195 49.18 -12.32 17.62
N PHE A 196 49.31 -11.06 18.04
CA PHE A 196 50.20 -10.12 17.37
C PHE A 196 51.65 -10.62 17.41
N SER A 197 52.09 -11.16 18.54
CA SER A 197 53.43 -11.73 18.70
C SER A 197 53.69 -12.91 17.73
N ILE A 198 52.71 -13.81 17.56
CA ILE A 198 52.77 -14.94 16.64
C ILE A 198 52.91 -14.44 15.19
N LEU A 199 52.11 -13.45 14.82
CA LEU A 199 52.07 -12.90 13.46
C LEU A 199 53.24 -11.99 13.12
N ASN A 200 53.93 -11.42 14.12
CA ASN A 200 55.05 -10.51 13.92
C ASN A 200 56.19 -11.17 13.10
N SER A 201 56.45 -12.45 13.34
CA SER A 201 57.45 -13.22 12.57
C SER A 201 57.11 -13.29 11.08
N THR A 202 55.83 -13.46 10.76
CA THR A 202 55.30 -13.47 9.39
C THR A 202 55.32 -12.06 8.80
N SER A 203 54.93 -11.05 9.58
CA SER A 203 54.93 -9.64 9.17
C SER A 203 56.31 -9.19 8.70
N LYS A 204 57.35 -9.52 9.48
CA LYS A 204 58.76 -9.22 9.13
C LYS A 204 59.22 -9.94 7.86
N LYS A 205 58.79 -11.19 7.64
CA LYS A 205 59.10 -11.92 6.40
C LYS A 205 58.48 -11.24 5.18
N ILE A 206 57.20 -10.85 5.27
CA ILE A 206 56.51 -10.13 4.19
C ILE A 206 57.17 -8.76 3.96
N GLN A 207 57.46 -8.02 5.04
CA GLN A 207 58.11 -6.72 4.97
C GLN A 207 59.48 -6.80 4.27
N LYS A 208 60.26 -7.85 4.55
CA LYS A 208 61.54 -8.08 3.87
C LYS A 208 61.36 -8.25 2.36
N VAL A 209 60.45 -9.13 1.93
CA VAL A 209 60.15 -9.36 0.51
C VAL A 209 59.67 -8.09 -0.18
N MET A 210 58.77 -7.34 0.47
CA MET A 210 58.26 -6.07 -0.04
C MET A 210 59.37 -5.01 -0.13
N THR A 211 60.29 -4.98 0.84
CA THR A 211 61.39 -4.01 0.87
C THR A 211 62.41 -4.26 -0.24
N GLU A 212 62.69 -5.53 -0.53
CA GLU A 212 63.59 -5.92 -1.62
C GLU A 212 63.03 -5.58 -3.01
N GLN A 213 61.70 -5.63 -3.19
CA GLN A 213 61.04 -5.34 -4.47
C GLN A 213 60.70 -3.86 -4.69
N TYR A 214 60.31 -3.14 -3.64
CA TYR A 214 59.68 -1.82 -3.75
C TYR A 214 60.30 -0.73 -2.86
N GLY A 215 61.40 -1.01 -2.15
CA GLY A 215 62.04 -0.07 -1.23
C GLY A 215 61.39 -0.03 0.15
N LYS A 216 61.73 0.96 0.99
CA LYS A 216 61.39 0.96 2.43
C LYS A 216 59.87 0.82 2.66
N THR A 217 59.44 -0.33 3.16
CA THR A 217 58.04 -0.66 3.46
C THR A 217 57.88 -1.13 4.90
N GLU A 218 56.69 -0.94 5.48
CA GLU A 218 56.29 -1.48 6.78
C GLU A 218 55.04 -2.33 6.61
N VAL A 219 55.00 -3.48 7.29
CA VAL A 219 53.87 -4.42 7.24
C VAL A 219 53.44 -4.68 8.68
N GLU A 220 52.16 -4.46 8.96
CA GLU A 220 51.54 -4.68 10.26
C GLU A 220 50.17 -5.35 10.05
N PHE A 221 49.89 -6.39 10.84
CA PHE A 221 48.57 -6.99 10.90
C PHE A 221 47.73 -6.25 11.94
N LYS A 222 46.56 -5.75 11.54
CA LYS A 222 45.62 -5.06 12.43
C LYS A 222 44.30 -5.83 12.48
N PHE A 223 43.83 -6.12 13.69
CA PHE A 223 42.51 -6.69 13.93
C PHE A 223 41.60 -5.60 14.50
N GLY A 224 40.58 -5.21 13.73
CA GLY A 224 39.58 -4.25 14.21
C GLY A 224 38.61 -4.92 15.17
N LEU A 225 38.07 -4.13 16.13
CA LEU A 225 36.93 -4.57 16.95
C LEU A 225 35.79 -5.04 16.02
N LEU A 226 35.22 -6.21 16.33
CA LEU A 226 34.02 -6.66 15.64
C LEU A 226 32.89 -5.66 15.87
N GLU A 227 32.36 -5.10 14.78
CA GLU A 227 31.18 -4.24 14.88
C GLU A 227 29.99 -5.01 15.46
N MET A 228 29.16 -4.37 16.31
CA MET A 228 27.95 -4.97 16.90
C MET A 228 27.04 -5.62 15.85
N GLU A 229 27.03 -5.06 14.64
CA GLU A 229 26.30 -5.60 13.49
C GLU A 229 26.70 -7.04 13.14
N ASN A 230 27.97 -7.41 13.32
CA ASN A 230 28.45 -8.77 13.07
C ASN A 230 28.01 -9.77 14.14
N PHE A 231 27.74 -9.30 15.36
CA PHE A 231 27.14 -10.12 16.41
C PHE A 231 25.66 -10.35 16.13
N PHE A 232 24.93 -9.28 15.81
CA PHE A 232 23.50 -9.37 15.54
C PHE A 232 23.20 -10.28 14.35
N LYS A 233 23.99 -10.26 13.27
CA LYS A 233 23.84 -11.18 12.12
C LYS A 233 23.83 -12.67 12.47
N LYS A 234 24.33 -13.07 13.64
CA LYS A 234 24.29 -14.46 14.13
C LYS A 234 23.10 -14.76 15.06
N GLY A 235 22.33 -13.74 15.44
CA GLY A 235 21.16 -13.89 16.28
C GLY A 235 19.99 -14.51 15.52
N SER A 236 19.10 -15.15 16.27
CA SER A 236 17.84 -15.69 15.76
C SER A 236 16.71 -15.41 16.76
N ILE A 237 15.46 -15.44 16.28
CA ILE A 237 14.28 -15.31 17.15
C ILE A 237 13.74 -16.72 17.42
N LEU A 238 13.57 -17.02 18.71
CA LEU A 238 12.92 -18.23 19.20
C LEU A 238 11.48 -17.91 19.61
N LEU A 239 10.54 -18.78 19.24
CA LEU A 239 9.14 -18.69 19.67
C LEU A 239 8.73 -19.97 20.38
N THR A 240 8.17 -19.81 21.57
CA THR A 240 7.54 -20.88 22.34
C THR A 240 6.05 -20.88 22.06
N ASP A 241 5.55 -22.01 21.56
CA ASP A 241 4.12 -22.26 21.39
C ASP A 241 3.83 -23.70 21.82
N ASN A 242 2.73 -23.91 22.55
CA ASN A 242 2.39 -25.19 23.18
C ASN A 242 3.58 -25.82 23.94
N GLU A 243 4.29 -25.01 24.74
CA GLU A 243 5.50 -25.39 25.51
C GLU A 243 6.72 -25.83 24.67
N VAL A 244 6.64 -25.72 23.34
CA VAL A 244 7.73 -26.08 22.42
C VAL A 244 8.39 -24.82 21.86
N THR A 245 9.64 -24.60 22.26
CA THR A 245 10.51 -23.54 21.75
C THR A 245 11.20 -23.99 20.46
N THR A 246 10.95 -23.28 19.37
CA THR A 246 11.66 -23.48 18.10
C THR A 246 12.05 -22.14 17.52
N GLU A 247 13.05 -22.13 16.65
CA GLU A 247 13.29 -21.00 15.76
C GLU A 247 12.03 -20.67 14.95
N VAL A 248 11.83 -19.37 14.69
CA VAL A 248 10.71 -18.86 13.89
C VAL A 248 10.69 -19.48 12.50
N SER A 249 11.85 -19.77 11.91
CA SER A 249 12.03 -20.47 10.62
C SER A 249 11.26 -21.78 10.53
N ASN A 250 11.14 -22.48 11.65
CA ASN A 250 10.48 -23.78 11.75
C ASN A 250 8.98 -23.66 12.09
N LYS A 251 8.46 -22.44 12.29
CA LYS A 251 7.02 -22.21 12.52
C LYS A 251 6.28 -22.04 11.19
N GLY A 252 4.97 -22.30 11.20
CA GLY A 252 4.12 -22.06 10.04
C GLY A 252 4.09 -20.58 9.62
N THR A 253 3.85 -20.34 8.32
CA THR A 253 3.91 -19.01 7.69
C THR A 253 3.02 -17.96 8.36
N GLY A 254 1.87 -18.36 8.91
CA GLY A 254 0.98 -17.49 9.66
C GLY A 254 1.62 -16.92 10.94
N MET A 255 2.35 -17.74 11.71
CA MET A 255 3.02 -17.29 12.94
C MET A 255 4.21 -16.37 12.63
N GLN A 256 4.96 -16.68 11.58
CA GLN A 256 6.07 -15.84 11.13
C GLN A 256 5.58 -14.45 10.69
N ARG A 257 4.46 -14.39 9.94
CA ARG A 257 3.82 -13.14 9.55
C ARG A 257 3.31 -12.36 10.76
N ALA A 258 2.69 -13.02 11.74
CA ALA A 258 2.26 -12.38 12.98
C ALA A 258 3.43 -11.75 13.75
N LEU A 259 4.57 -12.45 13.84
CA LEU A 259 5.79 -11.91 14.44
C LEU A 259 6.33 -10.70 13.65
N ALA A 260 6.44 -10.81 12.32
CA ALA A 260 6.90 -9.70 11.48
C ALA A 260 6.07 -8.43 11.71
N MET A 261 4.75 -8.58 11.83
CA MET A 261 3.85 -7.45 12.11
C MET A 261 4.04 -6.90 13.52
N GLY A 262 4.22 -7.76 14.53
CA GLY A 262 4.56 -7.32 15.88
C GLY A 262 5.85 -6.51 15.91
N ILE A 263 6.89 -6.96 15.21
CA ILE A 263 8.18 -6.26 15.09
C ILE A 263 7.99 -4.91 14.38
N ILE A 264 7.26 -4.85 13.27
CA ILE A 264 6.98 -3.60 12.54
C ILE A 264 6.25 -2.61 13.45
N GLN A 265 5.26 -3.09 14.22
CA GLN A 265 4.51 -2.24 15.14
C GLN A 265 5.41 -1.66 16.23
N VAL A 266 6.24 -2.49 16.88
CA VAL A 266 7.21 -2.03 17.89
C VAL A 266 8.23 -1.06 17.28
N TYR A 267 8.74 -1.37 16.09
CA TYR A 267 9.70 -0.51 15.39
C TYR A 267 9.11 0.88 15.08
N SER A 268 7.86 0.93 14.64
CA SER A 268 7.14 2.19 14.46
C SER A 268 7.00 2.97 15.77
N GLU A 269 6.69 2.31 16.89
CA GLU A 269 6.55 2.99 18.19
C GLU A 269 7.87 3.62 18.65
N ILE A 270 9.00 2.92 18.46
CA ILE A 270 10.32 3.38 18.91
C ILE A 270 10.87 4.50 18.02
N THR A 271 10.77 4.36 16.69
CA THR A 271 11.28 5.37 15.74
C THR A 271 10.57 6.72 15.82
N ASN A 272 9.30 6.71 16.25
CA ASN A 272 8.52 7.94 16.45
C ASN A 272 8.97 8.73 17.69
N ALA A 273 9.61 8.11 18.68
CA ALA A 273 10.04 8.79 19.91
C ALA A 273 11.34 9.61 19.73
N GLU A 274 12.13 9.33 18.69
CA GLU A 274 13.50 9.84 18.54
C GLU A 274 13.66 10.95 17.48
N ASN A 275 12.58 11.58 16.98
CA ASN A 275 12.63 12.54 15.86
C ASN A 275 13.45 12.02 14.66
N SER A 276 13.25 10.73 14.33
CA SER A 276 14.01 10.07 13.27
C SER A 276 13.42 10.35 11.88
N LYS A 277 14.21 10.08 10.83
CA LYS A 277 13.85 10.26 9.41
C LYS A 277 12.43 9.79 9.09
N GLN A 278 11.75 10.50 8.19
CA GLN A 278 10.43 10.09 7.71
C GLN A 278 10.46 8.65 7.19
N LEU A 279 9.61 7.81 7.76
CA LEU A 279 9.51 6.39 7.45
C LEU A 279 8.29 6.10 6.57
N PHE A 280 8.50 5.33 5.51
CA PHE A 280 7.45 4.82 4.63
C PHE A 280 7.41 3.29 4.68
N PHE A 281 6.21 2.72 4.76
CA PHE A 281 6.00 1.28 4.74
C PHE A 281 5.36 0.85 3.42
N PHE A 282 5.91 -0.18 2.80
CA PHE A 282 5.42 -0.78 1.56
C PHE A 282 5.19 -2.26 1.82
N ILE A 283 3.93 -2.68 1.84
CA ILE A 283 3.49 -3.99 2.32
C ILE A 283 2.70 -4.68 1.23
N ASP A 284 3.20 -5.81 0.75
CA ASP A 284 2.67 -6.53 -0.40
C ASP A 284 1.89 -7.75 0.10
N GLU A 285 0.60 -7.81 -0.22
CA GLU A 285 -0.34 -8.86 0.17
C GLU A 285 -0.20 -9.35 1.63
N PRO A 286 -0.35 -8.46 2.64
CA PRO A 286 -0.22 -8.84 4.04
C PRO A 286 -1.25 -9.90 4.46
N GLU A 287 -2.38 -10.00 3.75
CA GLU A 287 -3.43 -11.00 3.96
C GLU A 287 -3.02 -12.44 3.67
N THR A 288 -1.97 -12.67 2.88
CA THR A 288 -1.70 -14.01 2.34
C THR A 288 -1.46 -15.00 3.50
N PHE A 289 -2.14 -16.15 3.48
CA PHE A 289 -2.16 -17.15 4.56
C PHE A 289 -2.78 -16.70 5.91
N LEU A 290 -3.49 -15.57 5.98
CA LEU A 290 -4.18 -15.12 7.18
C LEU A 290 -5.69 -15.29 7.10
N HIS A 291 -6.27 -15.85 8.16
CA HIS A 291 -7.72 -15.92 8.35
C HIS A 291 -8.33 -14.50 8.41
N PRO A 292 -9.56 -14.26 7.90
CA PRO A 292 -10.17 -12.91 7.88
C PRO A 292 -10.12 -12.15 9.21
N VAL A 293 -10.34 -12.84 10.34
CA VAL A 293 -10.26 -12.23 11.69
C VAL A 293 -8.86 -11.70 12.02
N ALA A 294 -7.80 -12.32 11.50
CA ALA A 294 -6.44 -11.82 11.67
C ALA A 294 -6.16 -10.59 10.78
N GLN A 295 -6.82 -10.50 9.62
CA GLN A 295 -6.73 -9.34 8.72
C GLN A 295 -7.32 -8.08 9.37
N ASP A 296 -8.38 -8.22 10.17
CA ASP A 296 -8.93 -7.09 10.96
C ASP A 296 -7.88 -6.50 11.93
N LYS A 297 -7.11 -7.35 12.60
CA LYS A 297 -6.04 -6.92 13.51
C LYS A 297 -4.88 -6.27 12.75
N LEU A 298 -4.62 -6.70 11.51
CA LEU A 298 -3.60 -6.07 10.66
C LEU A 298 -3.96 -4.63 10.32
N ILE A 299 -5.21 -4.39 9.91
CA ILE A 299 -5.68 -3.03 9.61
C ILE A 299 -5.50 -2.12 10.82
N GLU A 300 -5.89 -2.59 12.01
CA GLU A 300 -5.72 -1.81 13.25
C GLU A 300 -4.25 -1.49 13.57
N ALA A 301 -3.33 -2.41 13.27
CA ALA A 301 -1.89 -2.17 13.41
C ALA A 301 -1.40 -1.13 12.39
N PHE A 302 -1.82 -1.23 11.12
CA PHE A 302 -1.47 -0.25 10.09
C PHE A 302 -2.05 1.12 10.38
N GLU A 303 -3.27 1.21 10.92
CA GLU A 303 -3.87 2.48 11.34
C GLU A 303 -3.02 3.17 12.40
N LYS A 304 -2.50 2.43 13.39
CA LYS A 304 -1.58 2.98 14.41
C LYS A 304 -0.29 3.50 13.79
N ILE A 305 0.33 2.72 12.89
CA ILE A 305 1.56 3.11 12.18
C ILE A 305 1.31 4.35 11.31
N SER A 306 0.14 4.40 10.66
CA SER A 306 -0.22 5.45 9.70
C SER A 306 -0.35 6.85 10.29
N LYS A 307 -0.44 6.95 11.64
CA LYS A 307 -0.49 8.24 12.35
C LYS A 307 0.78 9.07 12.13
N ASN A 308 1.92 8.42 12.00
CA ASN A 308 3.23 9.08 11.90
C ASN A 308 3.99 8.70 10.61
N SER A 309 3.60 7.61 9.94
CA SER A 309 4.25 7.11 8.73
C SER A 309 3.23 6.96 7.60
N GLN A 310 3.67 7.07 6.35
CA GLN A 310 2.81 6.71 5.23
C GLN A 310 2.91 5.22 4.96
N VAL A 311 1.77 4.56 4.78
CA VAL A 311 1.71 3.11 4.53
C VAL A 311 1.12 2.87 3.15
N PHE A 312 1.76 2.01 2.37
CA PHE A 312 1.31 1.54 1.07
C PHE A 312 1.06 0.04 1.17
N ILE A 313 -0.14 -0.40 0.81
CA ILE A 313 -0.55 -1.80 0.92
C ILE A 313 -1.03 -2.26 -0.46
N THR A 314 -0.41 -3.28 -1.04
CA THR A 314 -1.07 -4.00 -2.13
C THR A 314 -1.98 -5.06 -1.53
N THR A 315 -3.18 -5.23 -2.10
CA THR A 315 -4.09 -6.27 -1.61
C THR A 315 -5.06 -6.74 -2.69
N HIS A 316 -5.39 -8.01 -2.61
CA HIS A 316 -6.46 -8.69 -3.33
C HIS A 316 -7.62 -9.08 -2.40
N SER A 317 -7.58 -8.67 -1.14
CA SER A 317 -8.54 -9.07 -0.12
C SER A 317 -9.65 -8.03 0.07
N PRO A 318 -10.90 -8.37 -0.28
CA PRO A 318 -12.08 -7.62 0.14
C PRO A 318 -12.17 -7.39 1.65
N TYR A 319 -11.59 -8.29 2.46
CA TYR A 319 -11.70 -8.24 3.92
C TYR A 319 -10.82 -7.13 4.52
N LEU A 320 -9.62 -6.91 3.98
CA LEU A 320 -8.79 -5.77 4.40
C LEU A 320 -9.47 -4.42 4.10
N LEU A 321 -10.23 -4.35 3.01
CA LEU A 321 -10.92 -3.14 2.59
C LEU A 321 -12.31 -2.96 3.25
N LYS A 322 -12.77 -3.94 4.03
CA LYS A 322 -14.08 -3.89 4.68
C LYS A 322 -14.21 -2.74 5.68
N LYS A 323 -13.13 -2.40 6.38
CA LYS A 323 -13.05 -1.28 7.34
C LYS A 323 -12.48 -0.01 6.70
N TYR A 324 -12.72 0.20 5.40
CA TYR A 324 -12.25 1.41 4.73
C TYR A 324 -12.81 2.68 5.40
N ASN A 325 -11.95 3.68 5.61
CA ASN A 325 -12.30 4.96 6.21
C ASN A 325 -11.63 6.09 5.43
N SER A 326 -12.41 6.89 4.71
CA SER A 326 -11.90 7.96 3.83
C SER A 326 -11.14 9.07 4.56
N SER A 327 -11.20 9.15 5.90
CA SER A 327 -10.42 10.15 6.64
C SER A 327 -8.92 9.84 6.68
N ASN A 328 -8.53 8.57 6.53
CA ASN A 328 -7.13 8.12 6.65
C ASN A 328 -6.73 7.10 5.59
N HIS A 329 -7.69 6.52 4.86
CA HIS A 329 -7.45 5.51 3.83
C HIS A 329 -7.72 6.11 2.46
N PHE A 330 -6.90 5.71 1.50
CA PHE A 330 -7.06 6.01 0.10
C PHE A 330 -6.95 4.74 -0.72
N ILE A 331 -7.84 4.53 -1.69
CA ILE A 331 -7.79 3.37 -2.58
C ILE A 331 -7.44 3.83 -4.00
N LYS A 332 -6.42 3.19 -4.57
CA LYS A 332 -6.09 3.29 -5.99
C LYS A 332 -6.32 1.94 -6.65
N ILE A 333 -7.29 1.91 -7.58
CA ILE A 333 -7.56 0.74 -8.41
C ILE A 333 -6.62 0.73 -9.61
N PHE A 334 -5.97 -0.39 -9.83
CA PHE A 334 -5.17 -0.74 -10.98
C PHE A 334 -5.88 -1.83 -11.78
N SER A 335 -5.95 -1.66 -13.09
CA SER A 335 -6.45 -2.67 -14.01
C SER A 335 -5.47 -2.86 -15.15
N SER A 336 -5.39 -4.07 -15.68
CA SER A 336 -4.71 -4.35 -16.94
C SER A 336 -5.75 -4.62 -18.02
N THR A 337 -5.63 -3.94 -19.16
CA THR A 337 -6.39 -4.23 -20.37
C THR A 337 -5.41 -4.50 -21.50
N GLY A 338 -5.17 -5.78 -21.80
CA GLY A 338 -4.04 -6.18 -22.64
C GLY A 338 -2.70 -5.90 -21.94
N ASP A 339 -1.75 -5.28 -22.65
CA ASP A 339 -0.41 -4.93 -22.13
C ASP A 339 -0.38 -3.61 -21.34
N LYS A 340 -1.48 -2.85 -21.32
CA LYS A 340 -1.55 -1.53 -20.67
C LYS A 340 -2.14 -1.58 -19.27
N VAL A 341 -1.44 -0.98 -18.32
CA VAL A 341 -1.95 -0.69 -16.97
C VAL A 341 -2.71 0.62 -16.99
N THR A 342 -3.94 0.61 -16.49
CA THR A 342 -4.74 1.81 -16.25
C THR A 342 -5.01 1.97 -14.75
N HIS A 343 -4.99 3.20 -14.25
CA HIS A 343 -5.24 3.49 -12.83
C HIS A 343 -6.21 4.67 -12.65
N GLY A 344 -7.30 4.44 -11.91
CA GLY A 344 -8.22 5.52 -11.50
C GLY A 344 -9.68 5.40 -11.94
N ASN A 345 -10.42 4.50 -11.30
CA ASN A 345 -11.86 4.68 -11.17
C ASN A 345 -12.13 5.39 -9.83
N THR A 346 -12.71 6.59 -9.89
CA THR A 346 -13.31 7.21 -8.70
C THR A 346 -14.59 6.44 -8.37
N MET A 347 -14.63 5.90 -7.15
CA MET A 347 -15.83 5.28 -6.59
C MET A 347 -16.67 6.39 -5.99
N SER A 348 -17.66 6.86 -6.74
CA SER A 348 -18.54 7.97 -6.36
C SER A 348 -19.97 7.72 -6.83
N LEU A 349 -20.46 6.48 -6.78
CA LEU A 349 -21.85 6.16 -7.14
C LEU A 349 -22.85 6.69 -6.12
N PHE A 350 -22.40 6.92 -4.89
CA PHE A 350 -23.22 7.37 -3.77
C PHE A 350 -22.60 8.60 -3.09
N PRO A 351 -23.41 9.42 -2.38
CA PRO A 351 -22.89 10.50 -1.54
C PRO A 351 -21.97 10.02 -0.41
N PHE A 352 -22.09 8.74 -0.02
CA PHE A 352 -21.32 8.09 1.05
C PHE A 352 -20.28 7.10 0.50
N SER A 353 -19.96 7.19 -0.78
CA SER A 353 -18.92 6.38 -1.40
C SER A 353 -17.52 6.59 -0.78
N PRO A 354 -16.62 5.60 -0.89
CA PRO A 354 -16.83 4.29 -1.48
C PRO A 354 -17.49 3.30 -0.50
N THR A 355 -18.48 2.54 -0.98
CA THR A 355 -19.07 1.43 -0.23
C THR A 355 -18.26 0.15 -0.43
N TRP A 356 -18.42 -0.83 0.46
CA TRP A 356 -17.79 -2.13 0.30
C TRP A 356 -18.23 -2.83 -1.00
N GLY A 357 -19.49 -2.63 -1.42
CA GLY A 357 -20.00 -3.10 -2.70
C GLY A 357 -19.31 -2.44 -3.89
N GLU A 358 -19.12 -1.11 -3.86
CA GLU A 358 -18.37 -0.38 -4.89
C GLU A 358 -16.93 -0.87 -4.99
N ILE A 359 -16.24 -1.01 -3.86
CA ILE A 359 -14.87 -1.50 -3.83
C ILE A 359 -14.79 -2.88 -4.49
N ASN A 360 -15.67 -3.81 -4.11
CA ASN A 360 -15.66 -5.16 -4.68
C ASN A 360 -15.97 -5.18 -6.18
N TYR A 361 -16.91 -4.35 -6.61
CA TYR A 361 -17.30 -4.27 -8.01
C TYR A 361 -16.21 -3.63 -8.87
N PHE A 362 -15.71 -2.45 -8.49
CA PHE A 362 -14.73 -1.72 -9.30
C PHE A 362 -13.31 -2.29 -9.21
N ALA A 363 -12.90 -2.82 -8.05
CA ALA A 363 -11.55 -3.36 -7.87
C ALA A 363 -11.43 -4.83 -8.32
N PHE A 364 -12.45 -5.65 -8.09
CA PHE A 364 -12.38 -7.11 -8.29
C PHE A 364 -13.39 -7.66 -9.32
N GLY A 365 -14.26 -6.81 -9.88
CA GLY A 365 -15.29 -7.25 -10.82
C GLY A 365 -16.38 -8.13 -10.17
N VAL A 366 -16.46 -8.16 -8.84
CA VAL A 366 -17.39 -9.02 -8.09
C VAL A 366 -18.75 -8.35 -8.04
N CYS A 367 -19.74 -8.94 -8.72
CA CYS A 367 -21.14 -8.53 -8.64
C CYS A 367 -21.83 -9.33 -7.53
N SER A 368 -21.85 -8.79 -6.31
CA SER A 368 -22.50 -9.46 -5.18
C SER A 368 -23.98 -9.10 -5.06
N VAL A 369 -24.73 -9.94 -4.35
CA VAL A 369 -26.15 -9.70 -4.02
C VAL A 369 -26.31 -8.46 -3.15
N GLU A 370 -25.38 -8.26 -2.21
CA GLU A 370 -25.36 -7.11 -1.31
C GLU A 370 -25.20 -5.81 -2.10
N PHE A 371 -24.28 -5.76 -3.07
CA PHE A 371 -24.09 -4.58 -3.90
C PHE A 371 -25.29 -4.32 -4.83
N HIS A 372 -25.91 -5.38 -5.37
CA HIS A 372 -27.16 -5.25 -6.13
C HIS A 372 -28.27 -4.62 -5.28
N ASN A 373 -28.47 -5.11 -4.05
CA ASN A 373 -29.43 -4.58 -3.11
C ASN A 373 -29.13 -3.12 -2.71
N GLU A 374 -27.86 -2.78 -2.53
CA GLU A 374 -27.40 -1.42 -2.23
C GLU A 374 -27.76 -0.45 -3.37
N LEU A 375 -27.41 -0.80 -4.61
CA LEU A 375 -27.78 -0.03 -5.81
C LEU A 375 -29.30 0.13 -5.96
N PHE A 376 -30.04 -0.98 -5.78
CA PHE A 376 -31.49 -0.99 -5.88
C PHE A 376 -32.12 -0.09 -4.81
N GLY A 377 -31.68 -0.24 -3.56
CA GLY A 377 -32.16 0.53 -2.42
C GLY A 377 -31.94 2.02 -2.61
N TYR A 378 -30.75 2.42 -3.04
CA TYR A 378 -30.44 3.83 -3.33
C TYR A 378 -31.29 4.39 -4.47
N LEU A 379 -31.44 3.64 -5.58
CA LEU A 379 -32.32 4.06 -6.68
C LEU A 379 -33.79 4.20 -6.24
N GLN A 380 -34.24 3.34 -5.34
CA GLN A 380 -35.59 3.38 -4.79
C GLN A 380 -35.79 4.57 -3.85
N GLU A 381 -34.82 4.86 -3.00
CA GLU A 381 -34.83 6.04 -2.12
C GLU A 381 -34.87 7.33 -2.93
N GLU A 382 -33.99 7.45 -3.94
CA GLU A 382 -33.96 8.58 -4.87
C GLU A 382 -35.29 8.78 -5.59
N PHE A 383 -35.90 7.69 -6.08
CA PHE A 383 -37.23 7.73 -6.68
C PHE A 383 -38.28 8.23 -5.68
N ASN A 384 -38.30 7.68 -4.47
CA ASN A 384 -39.26 8.04 -3.44
C ASN A 384 -39.13 9.51 -3.02
N ARG A 385 -37.89 9.99 -2.82
CA ARG A 385 -37.59 11.38 -2.51
C ARG A 385 -38.10 12.32 -3.60
N ALA A 386 -37.84 12.01 -4.87
CA ALA A 386 -38.33 12.80 -5.99
C ALA A 386 -39.87 12.83 -6.11
N GLN A 387 -40.57 11.76 -5.69
CA GLN A 387 -42.05 11.78 -5.61
C GLN A 387 -42.53 12.64 -4.42
N LEU A 388 -41.87 12.56 -3.27
CA LEU A 388 -42.21 13.33 -2.08
C LEU A 388 -42.02 14.83 -2.29
N GLU A 389 -40.91 15.25 -2.92
CA GLU A 389 -40.65 16.66 -3.23
C GLU A 389 -41.74 17.26 -4.12
N LYS A 390 -42.29 16.50 -5.09
CA LYS A 390 -43.43 16.94 -5.91
C LYS A 390 -44.71 17.10 -5.10
N LEU A 391 -44.98 16.18 -4.18
CA LEU A 391 -46.17 16.23 -3.34
C LEU A 391 -46.12 17.38 -2.32
N LEU A 392 -44.93 17.78 -1.87
CA LEU A 392 -44.75 18.91 -0.95
C LEU A 392 -44.92 20.28 -1.62
N GLN A 393 -44.87 20.33 -2.96
CA GLN A 393 -45.17 21.56 -3.72
C GLN A 393 -46.68 21.78 -3.88
N ASP A 394 -47.47 20.72 -3.75
CA ASP A 394 -48.92 20.78 -3.80
C ASP A 394 -49.47 20.97 -2.37
N ASP A 395 -50.38 21.92 -2.17
CA ASP A 395 -51.02 22.22 -0.87
C ASP A 395 -52.07 21.14 -0.50
N ILE A 396 -51.60 19.89 -0.28
CA ILE A 396 -52.42 18.69 -0.11
C ILE A 396 -52.76 18.49 1.37
N PRO A 397 -54.06 18.29 1.72
CA PRO A 397 -54.46 17.94 3.08
C PRO A 397 -53.79 16.66 3.60
N GLU A 398 -53.35 16.67 4.87
CA GLU A 398 -52.56 15.59 5.51
C GLU A 398 -53.20 14.18 5.37
N ASN A 399 -54.53 14.10 5.47
CA ASN A 399 -55.28 12.85 5.32
C ASN A 399 -55.23 12.25 3.90
N GLN A 400 -55.06 13.09 2.87
CA GLN A 400 -54.87 12.64 1.49
C GLN A 400 -53.39 12.37 1.18
N LEU A 401 -52.49 13.05 1.88
CA LEU A 401 -51.04 12.95 1.68
C LEU A 401 -50.55 11.51 1.93
N ARG A 402 -50.92 10.89 3.06
CA ARG A 402 -50.53 9.49 3.36
C ARG A 402 -50.96 8.50 2.27
N LYS A 403 -52.21 8.63 1.79
CA LYS A 403 -52.76 7.76 0.75
C LYS A 403 -52.05 7.95 -0.59
N LYS A 404 -51.75 9.21 -0.96
CA LYS A 404 -50.98 9.53 -2.17
C LYS A 404 -49.53 9.03 -2.09
N ILE A 405 -48.87 9.16 -0.95
CA ILE A 405 -47.51 8.63 -0.73
C ILE A 405 -47.49 7.12 -0.98
N THR A 406 -48.36 6.35 -0.32
CA THR A 406 -48.40 4.88 -0.51
C THR A 406 -48.69 4.47 -1.97
N GLN A 407 -49.47 5.26 -2.71
CA GLN A 407 -49.74 5.01 -4.12
C GLN A 407 -48.56 5.34 -5.03
N LEU A 408 -47.74 6.35 -4.70
CA LEU A 408 -46.64 6.82 -5.53
C LEU A 408 -45.30 6.13 -5.21
N THR A 409 -45.13 5.55 -4.01
CA THR A 409 -43.88 4.93 -3.55
C THR A 409 -43.95 3.41 -3.41
N ASN A 410 -44.94 2.75 -4.02
CA ASN A 410 -45.02 1.29 -3.99
C ASN A 410 -44.10 0.59 -5.02
N GLU A 411 -43.91 -0.71 -4.84
CA GLU A 411 -43.05 -1.53 -5.71
C GLU A 411 -43.43 -1.44 -7.19
N ASN A 412 -44.72 -1.39 -7.52
CA ASN A 412 -45.15 -1.30 -8.92
C ASN A 412 -44.81 0.06 -9.54
N ALA A 413 -44.96 1.14 -8.78
CA ALA A 413 -44.58 2.49 -9.22
C ALA A 413 -43.06 2.59 -9.45
N PHE A 414 -42.25 2.02 -8.56
CA PHE A 414 -40.80 1.97 -8.75
C PHE A 414 -40.38 1.09 -9.94
N ASP A 415 -41.03 -0.06 -10.13
CA ASP A 415 -40.78 -0.95 -11.28
C ASP A 415 -41.13 -0.27 -12.62
N GLU A 416 -42.17 0.57 -12.65
CA GLU A 416 -42.48 1.41 -13.82
C GLU A 416 -41.45 2.52 -14.04
N TYR A 417 -40.92 3.12 -12.97
CA TYR A 417 -39.81 4.07 -13.07
C TYR A 417 -38.57 3.42 -13.70
N LEU A 418 -38.20 2.22 -13.24
CA LEU A 418 -37.09 1.45 -13.83
C LEU A 418 -37.35 1.16 -15.32
N ASN A 419 -38.59 0.80 -15.68
CA ASN A 419 -38.96 0.60 -17.07
C ASN A 419 -38.72 1.84 -17.94
N ARG A 420 -39.13 3.03 -17.46
CA ARG A 420 -38.86 4.31 -18.13
C ARG A 420 -37.38 4.66 -18.21
N LYS A 421 -36.54 4.11 -17.32
CA LYS A 421 -35.08 4.26 -17.35
C LYS A 421 -34.37 3.21 -18.22
N GLY A 422 -35.10 2.40 -18.99
CA GLY A 422 -34.55 1.46 -19.97
C GLY A 422 -34.37 0.02 -19.45
N PHE A 423 -35.03 -0.35 -18.36
CA PHE A 423 -35.09 -1.72 -17.87
C PHE A 423 -36.35 -2.43 -18.36
N GLU A 424 -36.24 -3.33 -19.33
CA GLU A 424 -37.40 -4.03 -19.87
C GLU A 424 -38.15 -4.87 -18.83
N LYS A 425 -39.49 -4.80 -18.87
CA LYS A 425 -40.39 -5.65 -18.07
C LYS A 425 -40.66 -7.00 -18.76
N ASN A 426 -39.61 -7.79 -18.93
CA ASN A 426 -39.66 -9.07 -19.64
C ASN A 426 -39.39 -10.29 -18.74
N ASN A 427 -39.25 -10.10 -17.42
CA ASN A 427 -38.99 -11.19 -16.47
C ASN A 427 -40.30 -11.64 -15.82
N LYS A 428 -40.64 -12.92 -16.01
CA LYS A 428 -41.84 -13.53 -15.45
C LYS A 428 -41.60 -13.91 -13.98
N TYR A 429 -42.30 -13.26 -13.05
CA TYR A 429 -42.26 -13.52 -11.62
C TYR A 429 -43.57 -14.18 -11.15
N ILE A 430 -43.45 -15.30 -10.44
CA ILE A 430 -44.58 -16.01 -9.82
C ILE A 430 -44.67 -15.58 -8.36
N ARG A 431 -45.69 -14.78 -8.02
CA ARG A 431 -45.91 -14.28 -6.67
C ARG A 431 -46.86 -15.19 -5.90
N THR A 432 -46.49 -15.60 -4.70
CA THR A 432 -47.40 -16.29 -3.76
C THR A 432 -48.24 -15.27 -3.00
N GLN A 433 -49.55 -15.52 -2.92
CA GLN A 433 -50.51 -14.74 -2.17
C GLN A 433 -50.71 -15.30 -0.76
N SER A 434 -51.26 -14.51 0.16
CA SER A 434 -51.50 -14.90 1.56
C SER A 434 -52.41 -16.13 1.71
N ASN A 435 -53.21 -16.46 0.70
CA ASN A 435 -54.09 -17.64 0.64
C ASN A 435 -53.42 -18.87 -0.01
N GLY A 436 -52.13 -18.81 -0.33
CA GLY A 436 -51.37 -19.86 -1.01
C GLY A 436 -51.54 -19.90 -2.54
N ALA A 437 -52.40 -19.07 -3.13
CA ALA A 437 -52.54 -18.98 -4.59
C ALA A 437 -51.32 -18.28 -5.21
N THR A 438 -51.03 -18.57 -6.48
CA THR A 438 -49.97 -17.92 -7.24
C THR A 438 -50.53 -16.95 -8.27
N CYS A 439 -49.84 -15.83 -8.51
CA CYS A 439 -50.13 -14.94 -9.64
C CYS A 439 -48.85 -14.57 -10.41
N GLU A 440 -48.97 -14.49 -11.72
CA GLU A 440 -47.86 -14.15 -12.60
C GLU A 440 -47.78 -12.64 -12.81
N GLN A 441 -46.57 -12.08 -12.75
CA GLN A 441 -46.30 -10.65 -12.95
C GLN A 441 -45.06 -10.46 -13.81
N MET A 442 -45.12 -9.54 -14.77
CA MET A 442 -43.94 -9.12 -15.53
C MET A 442 -43.20 -8.03 -14.76
N LYS A 443 -41.92 -8.25 -14.48
CA LYS A 443 -41.07 -7.35 -13.68
C LYS A 443 -39.83 -6.92 -14.46
N THR A 444 -39.30 -5.76 -14.12
CA THR A 444 -37.95 -5.38 -14.57
C THR A 444 -36.91 -6.30 -13.91
N LEU A 445 -35.76 -6.49 -14.56
CA LEU A 445 -34.74 -7.40 -14.05
C LEU A 445 -34.26 -7.07 -12.62
N PRO A 446 -34.01 -5.79 -12.24
CA PRO A 446 -33.65 -5.46 -10.87
C PRO A 446 -34.74 -5.82 -9.85
N MET A 447 -36.01 -5.54 -10.18
CA MET A 447 -37.14 -5.87 -9.31
C MET A 447 -37.35 -7.37 -9.18
N PHE A 448 -37.19 -8.13 -10.28
CA PHE A 448 -37.26 -9.58 -10.29
C PHE A 448 -36.22 -10.19 -9.33
N ILE A 449 -34.95 -9.78 -9.45
CA ILE A 449 -33.86 -10.27 -8.61
C ILE A 449 -34.09 -9.90 -7.15
N ARG A 450 -34.40 -8.62 -6.86
CA ARG A 450 -34.71 -8.16 -5.50
C ARG A 450 -35.83 -8.96 -4.86
N ASN A 451 -36.91 -9.22 -5.58
CA ASN A 451 -38.05 -9.95 -5.02
C ASN A 451 -37.68 -11.40 -4.67
N ILE A 452 -36.82 -12.05 -5.44
CA ILE A 452 -36.33 -13.40 -5.12
C ILE A 452 -35.46 -13.36 -3.85
N ILE A 453 -34.58 -12.38 -3.71
CA ILE A 453 -33.68 -12.24 -2.55
C ILE A 453 -34.47 -11.96 -1.26
N HIS A 454 -35.48 -11.09 -1.33
CA HIS A 454 -36.27 -10.67 -0.16
C HIS A 454 -37.40 -11.65 0.21
N HIS A 455 -37.77 -12.56 -0.69
CA HIS A 455 -38.77 -13.60 -0.47
C HIS A 455 -38.15 -15.00 -0.67
N PRO A 456 -37.15 -15.41 0.14
CA PRO A 456 -36.48 -16.70 0.00
C PRO A 456 -37.42 -17.90 0.22
N GLU A 457 -38.57 -17.70 0.87
CA GLU A 457 -39.63 -18.68 1.02
C GLU A 457 -40.33 -19.04 -0.32
N ASN A 458 -40.23 -18.16 -1.32
CA ASN A 458 -40.85 -18.34 -2.63
C ASN A 458 -39.94 -19.11 -3.60
N THR A 459 -40.07 -20.43 -3.63
CA THR A 459 -39.24 -21.33 -4.44
C THR A 459 -39.63 -21.41 -5.92
N TYR A 460 -40.68 -20.71 -6.36
CA TYR A 460 -41.13 -20.73 -7.77
C TYR A 460 -40.26 -19.91 -8.73
N ASN A 461 -39.29 -19.16 -8.21
CA ASN A 461 -38.48 -18.22 -8.97
C ASN A 461 -37.00 -18.44 -8.68
N CYS A 462 -36.17 -18.28 -9.71
CA CYS A 462 -34.73 -18.27 -9.57
C CYS A 462 -34.14 -17.27 -10.58
N TYR A 463 -32.93 -16.77 -10.28
CA TYR A 463 -32.16 -15.96 -11.21
C TYR A 463 -30.77 -16.58 -11.38
N SER A 464 -30.15 -16.32 -12.52
CA SER A 464 -28.78 -16.72 -12.83
C SER A 464 -27.76 -15.66 -12.43
N ASN A 465 -26.50 -16.06 -12.27
CA ASN A 465 -25.40 -15.10 -12.05
C ASN A 465 -25.27 -14.09 -13.21
N GLU A 466 -25.55 -14.50 -14.45
CA GLU A 466 -25.54 -13.61 -15.61
C GLU A 466 -26.60 -12.51 -15.49
N GLN A 467 -27.81 -12.86 -15.03
CA GLN A 467 -28.88 -11.90 -14.74
C GLN A 467 -28.48 -10.92 -13.64
N LEU A 468 -27.84 -11.40 -12.57
CA LEU A 468 -27.31 -10.54 -11.50
C LEU A 468 -26.29 -9.54 -12.04
N VAL A 469 -25.26 -10.04 -12.75
CA VAL A 469 -24.21 -9.21 -13.35
C VAL A 469 -24.81 -8.17 -14.31
N HIS A 470 -25.73 -8.58 -15.18
CA HIS A 470 -26.37 -7.68 -16.15
C HIS A 470 -27.21 -6.60 -15.47
N SER A 471 -27.99 -6.98 -14.45
CA SER A 471 -28.80 -6.05 -13.67
C SER A 471 -27.92 -5.04 -12.93
N THR A 472 -26.86 -5.50 -12.26
CA THR A 472 -25.90 -4.66 -11.54
C THR A 472 -25.24 -3.67 -12.48
N LYS A 473 -24.67 -4.14 -13.61
CA LYS A 473 -24.04 -3.27 -14.62
C LYS A 473 -24.97 -2.18 -15.15
N LYS A 474 -26.23 -2.53 -15.45
CA LYS A 474 -27.22 -1.53 -15.90
C LYS A 474 -27.54 -0.49 -14.82
N MET A 475 -27.67 -0.90 -13.55
CA MET A 475 -27.91 0.03 -12.44
C MET A 475 -26.72 0.95 -12.17
N VAL A 476 -25.49 0.42 -12.20
CA VAL A 476 -24.26 1.22 -12.10
C VAL A 476 -24.24 2.28 -13.21
N LYS A 477 -24.45 1.89 -14.47
CA LYS A 477 -24.49 2.83 -15.61
C LYS A 477 -25.55 3.93 -15.43
N LEU A 478 -26.73 3.58 -14.90
CA LEU A 478 -27.78 4.56 -14.62
C LEU A 478 -27.32 5.60 -13.59
N LEU A 479 -26.59 5.19 -12.56
CA LEU A 479 -26.05 6.10 -11.55
C LEU A 479 -24.88 6.94 -12.07
N GLU A 480 -23.95 6.36 -12.83
CA GLU A 480 -22.83 7.09 -13.44
C GLU A 480 -23.30 8.23 -14.35
N THR A 481 -24.35 8.01 -15.14
CA THR A 481 -24.90 9.08 -16.02
C THR A 481 -25.47 10.29 -15.28
N LYS A 482 -25.75 10.17 -13.98
CA LYS A 482 -26.27 11.28 -13.17
C LYS A 482 -25.17 12.21 -12.62
N PHE A 483 -23.95 11.74 -12.42
CA PHE A 483 -22.84 12.54 -11.86
C PHE A 483 -22.09 13.38 -12.91
N ILE A 484 -22.47 13.26 -14.18
CA ILE A 484 -21.90 14.00 -15.32
C ILE A 484 -22.79 15.21 -15.72
N GLN A 485 -23.98 15.33 -15.13
CA GLN A 485 -24.87 16.50 -15.25
C GLN A 485 -24.82 17.34 -13.98
#